data_AF-A0A937NS40-F1
#
_entry.id   AF-A0A937NS40-F1
#
_cell.length_a   1.000
_cell.length_b   1.000
_cell.length_c   1.000
_cell.angle_alpha   90.00
_cell.angle_beta   90.00
_cell.angle_gamma   90.00
#
_symmetry.space_group_name_H-M   'P 1'
#
loop_
_entity.id
_entity.type
_entity.pdbx_description
1 polymer ?
#
loop_
_entity_poly.entity_id
_entity_poly.type
_entity_poly.pdbx_seq_one_letter_code
_entity_poly.pdbx_strand_id
1 'polypeptide(L)'
;MNKRARQWVIRVAVGAAAGLALGLAIGWWLWPVQYTNTSPAALRQDYRDDYVVMVATDFEVEQNLEQARKRLKLLDPEEPAAPVVELAERLVEVGGDAEDIVRLTHLAWALGATPPALAPYLEGPP
;
A
#
# COMPACT_ATOMS: atom_id res chain seq x y z
N MET A 1 -31.60 49.65 -21.27
CA MET A 1 -31.54 48.18 -21.06
C MET A 1 -32.92 47.57 -21.27
N ASN A 2 -33.10 46.85 -22.37
CA ASN A 2 -34.42 46.48 -22.89
C ASN A 2 -35.10 45.49 -21.92
N LYS A 3 -36.23 45.88 -21.31
CA LYS A 3 -36.95 45.05 -20.30
C LYS A 3 -37.21 43.63 -20.78
N ARG A 4 -37.44 43.47 -22.09
CA ARG A 4 -37.58 42.16 -22.77
C ARG A 4 -36.28 41.35 -22.74
N ALA A 5 -35.15 41.92 -23.14
CA ALA A 5 -33.85 41.25 -23.11
C ALA A 5 -33.47 40.80 -21.68
N ARG A 6 -33.75 41.63 -20.67
CA ARG A 6 -33.56 41.26 -19.27
C ARG A 6 -34.38 40.03 -18.87
N GLN A 7 -35.64 39.94 -19.31
CA GLN A 7 -36.50 38.78 -19.03
C GLN A 7 -36.03 37.50 -19.74
N TRP A 8 -35.49 37.61 -20.96
CA TRP A 8 -34.91 36.46 -21.67
C TRP A 8 -33.65 35.95 -20.97
N VAL A 9 -32.75 36.85 -20.55
CA VAL A 9 -31.55 36.49 -19.78
C VAL A 9 -31.92 35.82 -18.46
N ILE A 10 -32.92 36.34 -17.73
CA ILE A 10 -33.40 35.72 -16.49
C ILE A 10 -33.93 34.30 -16.74
N ARG A 11 -34.73 34.09 -17.80
CA ARG A 11 -35.26 32.76 -18.13
C ARG A 11 -34.16 31.75 -18.45
N VAL A 12 -33.16 32.16 -19.23
CA VAL A 12 -31.99 31.31 -19.55
C VAL A 12 -31.18 31.00 -18.30
N ALA A 13 -30.91 32.01 -17.46
CA ALA A 13 -30.18 31.82 -16.21
C ALA A 13 -30.90 30.86 -15.25
N VAL A 14 -32.23 30.98 -15.14
CA VAL A 14 -33.05 30.08 -14.32
C VAL A 14 -33.01 28.64 -14.86
N GLY A 15 -33.12 28.46 -16.18
CA GLY A 15 -33.01 27.14 -16.80
C GLY A 15 -31.64 26.50 -16.60
N ALA A 16 -30.56 27.27 -16.75
CA ALA A 16 -29.20 26.78 -16.51
C ALA A 16 -28.96 26.41 -15.04
N ALA A 17 -29.43 27.24 -14.11
CA ALA A 17 -29.35 26.95 -12.68
C ALA A 17 -30.14 25.68 -12.30
N ALA A 18 -31.34 25.52 -12.87
CA ALA A 18 -32.14 24.31 -12.66
C ALA A 18 -31.47 23.06 -13.23
N GLY A 19 -30.87 23.14 -14.42
CA GLY A 19 -30.13 22.04 -15.04
C GLY A 19 -28.89 21.64 -14.24
N LEU A 20 -28.13 22.61 -13.74
CA LEU A 20 -26.98 22.36 -12.87
C LEU A 20 -27.39 21.74 -11.53
N ALA A 21 -28.46 22.24 -10.91
CA ALA A 21 -28.98 21.69 -9.66
C ALA A 21 -29.44 20.23 -9.84
N LEU A 22 -30.15 19.94 -10.93
CA LEU A 22 -30.57 18.58 -11.26
C LEU A 22 -29.39 17.67 -11.59
N GLY A 23 -28.43 18.13 -12.40
CA GLY A 23 -27.23 17.38 -12.74
C GLY A 23 -26.38 17.06 -11.51
N LEU A 24 -26.24 18.00 -10.58
CA LEU A 24 -25.55 17.79 -9.31
C LEU A 24 -26.31 16.83 -8.41
N ALA A 25 -27.64 16.98 -8.28
CA ALA A 25 -28.46 16.09 -7.47
C ALA A 25 -28.43 14.65 -7.99
N ILE A 26 -28.54 14.47 -9.31
CA ILE A 26 -28.43 13.15 -9.95
C ILE A 26 -27.01 12.61 -9.82
N GLY A 27 -25.98 13.43 -10.08
CA GLY A 27 -24.59 13.03 -9.94
C GLY A 27 -24.26 12.54 -8.52
N TRP A 28 -24.81 13.18 -7.50
CA TRP A 28 -24.58 12.82 -6.09
C TRP A 28 -25.42 11.61 -5.63
N TRP A 29 -26.61 11.39 -6.19
CA TRP A 29 -27.53 10.33 -5.77
C TRP A 29 -27.38 9.02 -6.57
N LEU A 30 -27.15 9.10 -7.89
CA LEU A 30 -26.93 7.92 -8.77
C LEU A 30 -25.48 7.43 -8.73
N TRP A 31 -24.51 8.34 -8.57
CA TRP A 31 -23.09 8.04 -8.44
C TRP A 31 -22.59 8.53 -7.08
N PRO A 32 -22.84 7.79 -6.00
CA PRO A 32 -22.15 8.09 -4.75
C PRO A 32 -20.65 8.02 -5.05
N VAL A 33 -19.93 9.13 -4.87
CA VAL A 33 -18.47 9.11 -4.86
C VAL A 33 -18.08 8.20 -3.71
N GLN A 34 -17.76 6.96 -4.05
CA GLN A 34 -17.06 6.05 -3.17
C GLN A 34 -15.65 6.63 -3.05
N TYR A 35 -15.47 7.57 -2.12
CA TYR A 35 -14.17 7.75 -1.52
C TYR A 35 -13.88 6.42 -0.83
N THR A 36 -13.16 5.54 -1.51
CA THR A 36 -12.58 4.35 -0.91
C THR A 36 -11.59 4.86 0.12
N ASN A 37 -12.11 5.07 1.33
CA ASN A 37 -11.37 5.33 2.54
C ASN A 37 -10.16 4.40 2.55
N THR A 38 -8.98 4.98 2.39
CA THR A 38 -7.67 4.37 2.55
C THR A 38 -7.55 3.94 4.00
N SER A 39 -8.14 2.80 4.31
CA SER A 39 -7.97 2.10 5.57
C SER A 39 -6.49 1.81 5.77
N PRO A 40 -5.91 2.06 6.95
CA PRO A 40 -4.58 1.57 7.31
C PRO A 40 -4.49 0.03 7.32
N ALA A 41 -5.63 -0.67 7.35
CA ALA A 41 -5.73 -2.12 7.12
C ALA A 41 -5.90 -2.48 5.62
N ALA A 42 -5.93 -1.46 4.74
CA ALA A 42 -5.81 -1.54 3.29
C ALA A 42 -4.52 -0.87 2.81
N LEU A 43 -3.43 -0.97 3.59
CA LEU A 43 -2.12 -1.01 2.96
C LEU A 43 -2.18 -2.14 1.92
N ARG A 44 -2.04 -1.81 0.63
CA ARG A 44 -1.75 -2.82 -0.39
C ARG A 44 -0.64 -3.72 0.15
N GLN A 45 -0.71 -5.02 -0.14
CA GLN A 45 0.36 -5.98 0.14
C GLN A 45 1.73 -5.36 -0.15
N ASP A 46 1.82 -4.64 -1.27
CA ASP A 46 2.94 -3.79 -1.70
C ASP A 46 3.56 -2.92 -0.58
N TYR A 47 2.77 -2.22 0.25
CA TYR A 47 3.32 -1.36 1.32
C TYR A 47 3.81 -2.14 2.54
N ARG A 48 3.18 -3.28 2.85
CA ARG A 48 3.68 -4.18 3.89
C ARG A 48 5.01 -4.77 3.42
N ASP A 49 5.07 -5.16 2.16
CA ASP A 49 6.23 -5.72 1.52
C ASP A 49 7.38 -4.67 1.50
N ASP A 50 7.10 -3.43 1.07
CA ASP A 50 8.04 -2.30 1.11
C ASP A 50 8.56 -2.02 2.53
N TYR A 51 7.68 -2.08 3.54
CA TYR A 51 8.08 -1.89 4.93
C TYR A 51 9.01 -3.01 5.42
N VAL A 52 8.71 -4.26 5.07
CA VAL A 52 9.53 -5.42 5.44
C VAL A 52 10.91 -5.34 4.76
N VAL A 53 10.96 -4.98 3.47
CA VAL A 53 12.23 -4.70 2.75
C VAL A 53 13.00 -3.59 3.44
N MET A 54 12.36 -2.47 3.75
CA MET A 54 13.00 -1.34 4.45
C MET A 54 13.59 -1.76 5.80
N VAL A 55 12.89 -2.60 6.57
CA VAL A 55 13.41 -3.12 7.84
C VAL A 55 14.61 -4.04 7.62
N ALA A 56 14.60 -4.87 6.57
CA ALA A 56 15.74 -5.71 6.19
C ALA A 56 16.95 -4.88 5.74
N THR A 57 16.73 -3.83 4.95
CA THR A 57 17.79 -2.90 4.55
C THR A 57 18.38 -2.17 5.75
N ASP A 58 17.56 -1.69 6.68
CA ASP A 58 18.04 -1.02 7.89
C ASP A 58 18.82 -1.97 8.79
N PHE A 59 18.39 -3.23 8.88
CA PHE A 59 19.11 -4.27 9.61
C PHE A 59 20.49 -4.54 9.01
N GLU A 60 20.65 -4.59 7.69
CA GLU A 60 21.95 -4.76 7.06
C GLU A 60 22.94 -3.64 7.41
N VAL A 61 22.44 -2.40 7.50
CA VAL A 61 23.27 -1.22 7.80
C VAL A 61 23.55 -1.08 9.30
N GLU A 62 22.52 -1.14 10.14
CA GLU A 62 22.64 -0.89 11.58
C GLU A 62 23.02 -2.15 12.38
N GLN A 63 22.82 -3.35 11.81
CA GLN A 63 23.01 -4.66 12.45
C GLN A 63 22.24 -4.80 13.78
N ASN A 64 21.16 -4.03 13.94
CA ASN A 64 20.37 -3.97 15.17
C ASN A 64 19.14 -4.89 15.09
N LEU A 65 19.34 -6.16 15.45
CA LEU A 65 18.29 -7.17 15.43
C LEU A 65 17.09 -6.82 16.34
N GLU A 66 17.35 -6.24 17.52
CA GLU A 66 16.28 -5.89 18.47
C GLU A 66 15.35 -4.80 17.92
N GLN A 67 15.93 -3.82 17.20
CA GLN A 67 15.17 -2.77 16.53
C GLN A 67 14.36 -3.30 15.37
N ALA A 68 14.96 -4.17 14.53
CA ALA A 68 14.25 -4.85 13.46
C ALA A 68 13.08 -5.69 14.00
N ARG A 69 13.32 -6.50 15.05
CA ARG A 69 12.30 -7.30 15.71
C ARG A 69 11.17 -6.46 16.29
N LYS A 70 11.47 -5.33 16.93
CA LYS A 70 10.46 -4.41 17.48
C LYS A 70 9.56 -3.84 16.39
N ARG A 71 10.12 -3.50 15.22
CA ARG A 71 9.38 -3.00 14.06
C ARG A 71 8.52 -4.09 13.43
N LEU A 72 9.05 -5.30 13.27
CA LEU A 72 8.29 -6.42 12.72
C LEU A 72 7.16 -6.90 13.63
N LYS A 73 7.31 -6.75 14.96
CA LYS A 73 6.22 -6.98 15.92
C LYS A 73 5.01 -6.06 15.72
N LEU A 74 5.16 -4.95 15.00
CA LEU A 74 4.03 -4.09 14.62
C LEU A 74 3.17 -4.74 13.52
N LEU A 75 3.75 -5.65 12.73
CA LEU A 75 3.05 -6.43 11.70
C LEU A 75 2.51 -7.74 12.27
N ASP A 76 3.35 -8.47 13.01
CA ASP A 76 2.98 -9.74 13.65
C ASP A 76 3.60 -9.80 15.06
N PRO A 77 2.80 -9.56 16.12
CA PRO A 77 3.27 -9.56 17.49
C PRO A 77 3.74 -10.94 17.99
N GLU A 78 3.13 -12.01 17.49
CA GLU A 78 3.39 -13.39 17.91
C GLU A 78 4.64 -13.92 17.20
N GLU A 79 4.71 -13.73 15.88
CA GLU A 79 5.77 -14.25 15.02
C GLU A 79 6.41 -13.15 14.16
N PRO A 80 7.34 -12.34 14.72
CA PRO A 80 7.95 -11.23 13.98
C PRO A 80 8.76 -11.67 12.75
N ALA A 81 9.14 -12.94 12.64
CA ALA A 81 9.81 -13.46 11.45
C ALA A 81 8.86 -13.83 10.30
N ALA A 82 7.57 -14.10 10.59
CA ALA A 82 6.62 -14.58 9.59
C ALA A 82 6.44 -13.60 8.40
N PRO A 83 6.31 -12.27 8.60
CA PRO A 83 6.22 -11.33 7.48
C PRO A 83 7.45 -11.33 6.57
N VAL A 84 8.64 -11.57 7.15
CA VAL A 84 9.92 -11.60 6.41
C VAL A 84 10.00 -12.85 5.55
N VAL A 85 9.67 -14.01 6.14
CA VAL A 85 9.64 -15.30 5.45
C VAL A 85 8.63 -15.28 4.32
N GLU A 86 7.41 -14.84 4.58
CA GLU A 86 6.32 -14.81 3.60
C GLU A 86 6.69 -13.96 2.38
N LEU A 87 7.31 -12.80 2.60
CA LEU A 87 7.77 -11.95 1.52
C LEU A 87 8.92 -12.57 0.73
N ALA A 88 9.91 -13.13 1.44
CA ALA A 88 11.07 -13.73 0.80
C ALA A 88 10.67 -14.92 -0.09
N GLU A 89 9.78 -15.80 0.39
CA GLU A 89 9.24 -16.91 -0.39
C GLU A 89 8.49 -16.44 -1.63
N ARG A 90 7.63 -15.42 -1.48
CA ARG A 90 6.89 -14.83 -2.59
C ARG A 90 7.83 -14.25 -3.66
N LEU A 91 8.88 -13.54 -3.26
CA LEU A 91 9.87 -12.98 -4.19
C LEU A 91 10.62 -14.09 -4.94
N VAL A 92 10.94 -15.21 -4.29
CA VAL A 92 11.54 -16.37 -4.95
C VAL A 92 10.59 -16.96 -6.00
N GLU A 93 9.30 -17.10 -5.68
CA GLU A 93 8.30 -17.66 -6.60
C GLU A 93 8.07 -16.81 -7.85
N VAL A 94 8.01 -15.49 -7.69
CA VAL A 94 7.75 -14.56 -8.81
C VAL A 94 9.01 -14.13 -9.56
N GLY A 95 10.20 -14.52 -9.09
CA GLY A 95 11.47 -14.06 -9.64
C GLY A 95 11.74 -12.58 -9.38
N GLY A 96 11.51 -12.12 -8.15
CA GLY A 96 11.77 -10.77 -7.69
C GLY A 96 13.25 -10.43 -7.58
N ASP A 97 13.56 -9.27 -7.00
CA ASP A 97 14.94 -8.79 -6.88
C ASP A 97 15.79 -9.72 -6.00
N ALA A 98 16.90 -10.22 -6.55
CA ALA A 98 17.83 -11.09 -5.86
C ALA A 98 18.48 -10.42 -4.63
N GLU A 99 18.72 -9.10 -4.69
CA GLU A 99 19.30 -8.39 -3.56
C GLU A 99 18.34 -8.36 -2.37
N ASP A 100 17.07 -8.07 -2.61
CA ASP A 100 16.05 -8.06 -1.56
C ASP A 100 15.80 -9.46 -0.99
N ILE A 101 15.81 -10.50 -1.84
CA ILE A 101 15.72 -11.90 -1.37
C ILE A 101 16.86 -12.23 -0.41
N VAL A 102 18.10 -11.84 -0.72
CA VAL A 102 19.27 -12.07 0.14
C VAL A 102 19.13 -11.32 1.48
N ARG A 103 18.77 -10.02 1.45
CA ARG A 103 18.59 -9.22 2.67
C ARG A 103 17.50 -9.79 3.58
N LEU A 104 16.36 -10.18 2.99
CA LEU A 104 15.26 -10.80 3.73
C LEU A 104 15.68 -12.16 4.30
N THR A 105 16.47 -12.92 3.57
CA THR A 105 17.01 -14.21 4.03
C THR A 105 17.94 -14.02 5.23
N HIS A 106 18.84 -13.04 5.20
CA HIS A 106 19.70 -12.72 6.34
C HIS A 106 18.91 -12.29 7.57
N LEU A 107 17.91 -11.42 7.39
CA LEU A 107 17.04 -10.99 8.49
C LEU A 107 16.22 -12.15 9.06
N ALA A 108 15.65 -13.02 8.21
CA ALA A 108 14.92 -14.20 8.63
C ALA A 108 15.81 -15.13 9.46
N TRP A 109 17.03 -15.39 9.00
CA TRP A 109 18.01 -16.20 9.71
C TRP A 109 18.40 -15.60 11.06
N ALA A 110 18.64 -14.28 11.12
CA ALA A 110 18.95 -13.58 12.35
C ALA A 110 17.78 -13.63 13.37
N LEU A 111 16.54 -13.69 12.90
CA LEU A 111 15.35 -13.87 13.73
C LEU A 111 15.13 -15.34 14.15
N GLY A 112 15.94 -16.27 13.65
CA GLY A 112 15.85 -17.71 13.93
C GLY A 112 14.87 -18.46 13.03
N ALA A 113 14.44 -17.87 11.91
CA ALA A 113 13.60 -18.51 10.91
C ALA A 113 14.45 -19.02 9.74
N THR A 114 14.36 -20.32 9.45
CA THR A 114 15.05 -20.98 8.33
C THR A 114 14.06 -21.76 7.48
N PRO A 115 13.32 -21.09 6.58
CA PRO A 115 12.44 -21.76 5.63
C PRO A 115 13.27 -22.51 4.58
N PRO A 116 12.85 -23.71 4.13
CA PRO A 116 13.55 -24.47 3.10
C PRO A 116 13.75 -23.69 1.80
N ALA A 117 12.80 -22.83 1.44
CA ALA A 117 12.86 -22.01 0.22
C ALA A 117 13.99 -20.96 0.23
N LEU A 118 14.47 -20.56 1.43
CA LEU A 118 15.54 -19.56 1.57
C LEU A 118 16.92 -20.19 1.74
N ALA A 119 17.01 -21.52 1.91
CA ALA A 119 18.28 -22.23 2.13
C ALA A 119 19.36 -21.94 1.07
N PRO A 120 19.06 -21.87 -0.25
CA PRO A 120 20.06 -21.56 -1.25
C PRO A 120 20.69 -20.16 -1.08
N TYR A 121 19.93 -19.20 -0.57
CA TYR A 121 20.36 -17.80 -0.43
C TYR A 121 21.22 -17.55 0.82
N LEU A 122 21.31 -18.52 1.75
CA LEU A 122 22.22 -18.47 2.90
C LEU A 122 23.66 -18.87 2.55
N GLU A 123 23.85 -19.65 1.49
CA GLU A 123 25.15 -20.16 1.05
C GLU A 123 25.83 -19.26 -0.01
N GLY A 124 25.12 -18.22 -0.46
CA GLY A 124 25.52 -17.32 -1.55
C GLY A 124 24.54 -17.40 -2.73
N PRO A 125 24.32 -16.30 -3.47
CA PRO A 125 23.37 -16.29 -4.59
C PRO A 125 23.75 -17.33 -5.66
N PRO A 126 22.78 -18.03 -6.27
CA PRO A 126 23.04 -18.93 -7.40
C PRO A 126 23.53 -18.18 -8.66
#